data_AF-A0A349JZG7-F1
#
_entry.id   AF-A0A349JZG7-F1
#
_cell.length_a   1.000
_cell.length_b   1.000
_cell.length_c   1.000
_cell.angle_alpha   90.00
_cell.angle_beta   90.00
_cell.angle_gamma   90.00
#
_symmetry.space_group_name_H-M   'P 1'
#
loop_
_entity.id
_entity.type
_entity.pdbx_description
1 polymer ?
#
loop_
_entity_poly.entity_id
_entity_poly.type
_entity_poly.pdbx_seq_one_letter_code
_entity_poly.pdbx_strand_id
1 'polypeptide(L)'
;MTAQKKAMFTPEQKRALLIGFGLILAVATLLVLIWLGMFLPGFAGEVFRKLAGMMWTPVVLDLSLFLLGITLILWLNMFIRAREGDEYVYLEQIEAPPDDLPEEARSAVFREAPEPQGLSPSLAAIEGALELNDLSEATSLLFELPPDQLEEPDVLVLRIALARRKGHHQKADDLLEQLRIRSPRHPLCRQRSEESPDC
;
A
#
# COMPACT_ATOMS: atom_id res chain seq x y z
N MET A 1 21.82 49.37 11.85
CA MET A 1 20.41 49.02 11.58
C MET A 1 20.39 47.71 10.82
N THR A 2 20.27 46.59 11.51
CA THR A 2 20.22 45.26 10.90
C THR A 2 18.79 44.96 10.45
N ALA A 3 18.63 44.77 9.14
CA ALA A 3 17.35 44.43 8.52
C ALA A 3 16.86 43.09 9.06
N GLN A 4 15.77 43.15 9.82
CA GLN A 4 15.02 42.00 10.32
C GLN A 4 14.47 41.23 9.11
N LYS A 5 15.13 40.13 8.74
CA LYS A 5 14.67 39.20 7.71
C LYS A 5 13.35 38.59 8.22
N LYS A 6 12.23 39.15 7.75
CA LYS A 6 10.87 38.73 8.11
C LYS A 6 10.72 37.27 7.68
N ALA A 7 10.76 36.33 8.64
CA ALA A 7 10.58 34.92 8.37
C ALA A 7 9.20 34.73 7.71
N MET A 8 9.22 34.40 6.42
CA MET A 8 8.00 34.20 5.65
C MET A 8 7.52 32.77 5.92
N PHE A 9 6.63 32.61 6.89
CA PHE A 9 6.01 31.31 7.19
C PHE A 9 5.39 30.72 5.93
N THR A 10 5.58 29.42 5.69
CA THR A 10 4.92 28.70 4.60
C THR A 10 3.40 28.73 4.79
N PRO A 11 2.59 28.63 3.73
CA PRO A 11 1.13 28.66 3.86
C PRO A 11 0.59 27.57 4.81
N GLU A 12 1.27 26.42 4.85
CA GLU A 12 0.94 25.32 5.77
C GLU A 12 1.25 25.65 7.22
N GLN A 13 2.41 26.26 7.50
CA GLN A 13 2.77 26.72 8.85
C GLN A 13 1.78 27.79 9.36
N LYS A 14 1.32 28.69 8.49
CA LYS A 14 0.29 29.68 8.85
C LYS A 14 -1.05 29.01 9.19
N ARG A 15 -1.46 27.99 8.44
CA ARG A 15 -2.69 27.22 8.75
C ARG A 15 -2.58 26.48 10.07
N ALA A 16 -1.46 25.77 10.30
CA ALA A 16 -1.20 25.09 11.57
C ALA A 16 -1.18 26.06 12.75
N LEU A 17 -0.54 27.23 12.58
CA LEU A 17 -0.52 28.29 13.58
C LEU A 17 -1.92 28.85 13.87
N LEU A 18 -2.74 29.07 12.84
CA LEU A 18 -4.12 29.55 13.01
C LEU A 18 -5.01 28.53 13.71
N ILE A 19 -4.87 27.25 13.37
CA ILE A 19 -5.61 26.16 14.01
C ILE A 19 -5.20 26.04 15.48
N GLY A 20 -3.90 26.03 15.77
CA GLY A 20 -3.38 26.00 17.14
C GLY A 20 -3.80 27.22 17.94
N PHE A 21 -3.70 28.42 17.36
CA PHE A 21 -4.15 29.66 17.99
C PHE A 21 -5.66 29.66 18.26
N GLY A 22 -6.47 29.18 17.32
CA GLY A 22 -7.91 29.04 17.49
C GLY A 22 -8.28 28.08 18.61
N LEU A 23 -7.56 26.95 18.73
CA LEU A 23 -7.75 26.01 19.83
C LEU A 23 -7.41 26.63 21.19
N ILE A 24 -6.26 27.31 21.29
CA ILE A 24 -5.85 28.00 22.52
C ILE A 24 -6.88 29.07 22.91
N LEU A 25 -7.35 29.86 21.94
CA LEU A 25 -8.34 30.91 22.17
C LEU A 25 -9.69 30.34 22.61
N ALA A 26 -10.11 29.22 22.03
CA ALA A 26 -11.34 28.52 22.43
C ALA A 26 -11.25 28.02 23.89
N VAL A 27 -10.15 27.38 24.26
CA VAL A 27 -9.92 26.90 25.63
C VAL A 27 -9.84 28.07 26.61
N ALA A 28 -9.13 29.14 26.27
CA ALA A 28 -9.04 30.35 27.10
C ALA A 28 -10.42 30.99 27.30
N THR A 29 -11.22 31.07 26.24
CA THR A 29 -12.59 31.61 26.33
C THR A 29 -13.48 30.74 27.22
N LEU A 30 -13.38 29.41 27.11
CA LEU A 30 -14.10 28.48 27.99
C LEU A 30 -13.73 28.69 29.47
N LEU A 31 -12.44 28.81 29.77
CA LEU A 31 -11.97 29.07 31.14
C LEU A 31 -12.50 30.39 31.68
N VAL A 32 -12.48 31.45 30.87
CA VAL A 32 -13.07 32.75 31.23
C VAL A 32 -14.57 32.64 31.47
N LEU A 33 -15.30 31.87 30.66
CA LEU A 33 -16.74 31.64 30.85
C LEU A 33 -17.05 30.87 32.14
N ILE A 34 -16.27 29.83 32.46
CA ILE A 34 -16.39 29.10 33.74
C ILE A 34 -16.12 30.06 34.90
N TRP A 35 -15.09 30.90 34.76
CA TRP A 35 -14.74 31.89 35.77
C TRP A 35 -15.84 32.93 35.97
N LEU A 36 -16.41 33.47 34.88
CA LEU A 36 -17.54 34.39 34.92
C LEU A 36 -18.79 33.73 35.50
N GLY A 37 -19.00 32.45 35.19
CA GLY A 37 -20.10 31.64 35.72
C GLY A 37 -20.08 31.49 37.25
N MET A 38 -18.90 31.56 37.88
CA MET A 38 -18.78 31.53 39.35
C MET A 38 -19.33 32.78 40.04
N PHE A 39 -19.48 33.90 39.33
CA PHE A 39 -20.02 35.15 39.85
C PHE A 39 -21.55 35.25 39.73
N LEU A 40 -22.19 34.31 39.02
CA LEU A 40 -23.65 34.28 38.93
C LEU A 40 -24.28 33.97 40.31
N PRO A 41 -25.30 34.73 40.75
CA PRO A 41 -26.05 34.39 41.95
C PRO A 41 -27.00 33.20 41.70
N GLY A 42 -27.25 32.40 42.74
CA GLY A 42 -28.18 31.27 42.71
C GLY A 42 -27.54 29.92 42.35
N PHE A 43 -28.38 28.95 41.96
CA PHE A 43 -27.98 27.56 41.72
C PHE A 43 -26.90 27.40 40.64
N ALA A 44 -26.98 28.18 39.57
CA ALA A 44 -26.00 28.13 38.49
C ALA A 44 -24.58 28.45 38.97
N GLY A 45 -24.41 29.49 39.79
CA GLY A 45 -23.11 29.85 40.36
C GLY A 45 -22.55 28.81 41.32
N GLU A 46 -23.41 28.12 42.07
CA GLU A 46 -22.98 27.03 42.95
C GLU A 46 -22.46 25.82 42.15
N VAL A 47 -23.11 25.49 41.04
CA VAL A 47 -22.65 24.43 40.12
C VAL A 47 -21.30 24.81 39.50
N PHE A 48 -21.13 26.04 39.01
CA PHE A 48 -19.85 26.49 38.44
C PHE A 48 -18.72 26.50 39.48
N ARG A 49 -18.99 26.91 40.73
CA ARG A 49 -17.99 26.85 41.82
C ARG A 49 -17.60 25.41 42.18
N LYS A 50 -18.57 24.48 42.21
CA LYS A 50 -18.27 23.06 42.45
C LYS A 50 -17.45 22.45 41.31
N LEU A 51 -17.81 22.75 40.06
CA LEU A 51 -17.05 22.30 38.89
C LEU A 51 -15.64 22.88 38.86
N ALA A 52 -15.48 24.17 39.13
CA ALA A 52 -14.17 24.82 39.21
C ALA A 52 -13.31 24.22 40.34
N GLY A 53 -13.91 23.95 41.51
CA GLY A 53 -13.23 23.28 42.61
C GLY A 53 -12.80 21.86 42.26
N MET A 54 -13.66 21.09 41.57
CA MET A 54 -13.34 19.73 41.11
C MET A 54 -12.18 19.73 40.09
N MET A 55 -12.18 20.67 39.15
CA MET A 55 -11.16 20.78 38.10
C MET A 55 -9.77 21.07 38.66
N TRP A 56 -9.67 21.75 39.81
CA TRP A 56 -8.40 22.07 40.47
C TRP A 56 -7.95 21.02 41.49
N THR A 57 -8.65 19.89 41.59
CA THR A 57 -8.22 18.80 42.47
C THR A 57 -6.96 18.14 41.91
N PRO A 58 -6.03 17.68 42.78
CA PRO A 58 -4.79 17.02 42.35
C PRO A 58 -5.05 15.84 41.41
N VAL A 59 -6.08 15.04 41.69
CA VAL A 59 -6.45 13.88 40.86
C VAL A 59 -6.80 14.29 39.43
N VAL A 60 -7.59 15.36 39.25
CA VAL A 60 -7.98 15.82 37.92
C VAL A 60 -6.79 16.44 37.18
N LEU A 61 -5.95 17.20 37.87
CA LEU A 61 -4.74 17.77 37.28
C LEU A 61 -3.77 16.69 36.84
N ASP A 62 -3.49 15.69 37.69
CA ASP A 62 -2.62 14.57 37.35
C ASP A 62 -3.16 13.75 36.18
N LEU A 63 -4.47 13.46 36.18
CA LEU A 63 -5.11 12.75 35.07
C LEU A 63 -5.06 13.56 33.77
N SER A 64 -5.27 14.88 33.83
CA SER A 64 -5.20 15.75 32.66
C SER A 64 -3.78 15.79 32.07
N LEU A 65 -2.75 15.81 32.93
CA LEU A 65 -1.35 15.76 32.50
C LEU A 65 -1.00 14.41 31.87
N PHE A 66 -1.48 13.32 32.46
CA PHE A 66 -1.31 11.98 31.90
C PHE A 66 -1.96 11.85 30.51
N LEU A 67 -3.22 12.30 30.37
CA LEU A 67 -3.92 12.30 29.10
C LEU A 67 -3.28 13.22 28.06
N LEU A 68 -2.75 14.38 28.48
CA LEU A 68 -1.97 15.27 27.62
C LEU A 68 -0.72 14.54 27.09
N GLY A 69 0.00 13.80 27.94
CA GLY A 69 1.15 13.00 27.56
C GLY A 69 0.82 11.96 26.50
N ILE A 70 -0.25 11.17 26.70
CA ILE A 70 -0.74 10.21 25.71
C ILE A 70 -1.10 10.92 24.39
N THR A 71 -1.86 12.01 24.48
CA THR A 71 -2.27 12.79 23.31
C THR A 71 -1.07 13.31 22.53
N LEU A 72 -0.01 13.78 23.22
CA LEU A 72 1.22 14.24 22.59
C LEU A 72 1.94 13.11 21.84
N ILE A 73 2.04 11.92 22.45
CA ILE A 73 2.67 10.75 21.82
C ILE A 73 1.88 10.36 20.56
N LEU A 74 0.56 10.25 20.66
CA LEU A 74 -0.29 9.91 19.52
C LEU A 74 -0.21 10.97 18.42
N TRP A 75 -0.23 12.25 18.78
CA TRP A 75 -0.13 13.35 17.83
C TRP A 75 1.23 13.37 17.13
N LEU A 76 2.33 13.16 17.88
CA LEU A 76 3.67 13.05 17.30
C LEU A 76 3.76 11.86 16.34
N ASN A 77 3.28 10.69 16.75
CA ASN A 77 3.27 9.51 15.91
C ASN A 77 2.46 9.76 14.62
N MET A 78 1.29 10.38 14.73
CA MET A 78 0.47 10.75 13.58
C MET A 78 1.16 11.82 12.71
N PHE A 79 1.89 12.76 13.31
CA PHE A 79 2.64 13.79 12.58
C PHE A 79 3.81 13.20 11.79
N ILE A 80 4.57 12.28 12.39
CA ILE A 80 5.66 11.54 11.73
C ILE A 80 5.06 10.75 10.57
N ARG A 81 4.01 9.96 10.83
CA ARG A 81 3.30 9.19 9.80
C ARG A 81 2.78 10.07 8.65
N ALA A 82 2.24 11.25 8.93
CA ALA A 82 1.76 12.17 7.90
C ALA A 82 2.89 12.83 7.09
N ARG A 83 4.10 12.93 7.66
CA ARG A 83 5.30 13.48 7.00
C ARG A 83 6.04 12.45 6.17
N GLU A 84 6.20 11.25 6.70
CA GLU A 84 7.02 10.18 6.13
C GLU A 84 6.21 9.24 5.23
N GLY A 85 4.88 9.32 5.27
CA GLY A 85 4.01 8.41 4.53
C GLY A 85 3.91 7.06 5.25
N ASP A 86 2.90 6.25 4.92
CA ASP A 86 2.87 4.88 5.42
C ASP A 86 4.05 4.11 4.83
N GLU A 87 5.11 3.94 5.63
CA GLU A 87 6.21 3.03 5.34
C GLU A 87 5.68 1.59 5.53
N TYR A 88 4.80 1.16 4.63
CA TYR A 88 4.40 -0.24 4.52
C TYR A 88 5.61 -1.01 4.02
N VAL A 89 6.23 -1.76 4.92
CA VAL A 89 7.28 -2.71 4.59
C VAL A 89 6.65 -3.92 3.90
N TYR A 90 7.02 -4.18 2.66
CA TYR A 90 6.64 -5.39 1.95
C TYR A 90 7.59 -6.52 2.38
N LEU A 91 7.02 -7.57 2.97
CA LEU A 91 7.73 -8.77 3.40
C LEU A 91 7.54 -9.84 2.33
N GLU A 92 8.55 -10.06 1.50
CA GLU A 92 8.59 -11.22 0.61
C GLU A 92 9.30 -12.36 1.35
N GLN A 93 8.55 -13.39 1.77
CA GLN A 93 9.14 -14.63 2.27
C GLN A 93 9.42 -15.52 1.08
N ILE A 94 10.70 -15.75 0.80
CA ILE A 94 11.15 -16.66 -0.24
C ILE A 94 10.87 -18.09 0.25
N GLU A 95 9.90 -18.80 -0.34
CA GLU A 95 9.55 -20.18 0.05
C GLU A 95 10.68 -21.20 -0.24
N ALA A 96 11.61 -20.88 -1.14
CA ALA A 96 12.76 -21.72 -1.49
C ALA A 96 14.07 -20.90 -1.63
N PRO A 97 14.70 -20.50 -0.52
CA PRO A 97 15.96 -19.75 -0.56
C PRO A 97 17.13 -20.67 -1.00
N PRO A 98 18.01 -20.22 -1.90
CA PRO A 98 19.29 -20.89 -2.17
C PRO A 98 20.10 -21.08 -0.89
N ASP A 99 20.79 -22.21 -0.74
CA ASP A 99 21.54 -22.59 0.48
C ASP A 99 22.62 -21.58 0.90
N ASP A 100 23.04 -20.69 -0.01
CA ASP A 100 24.07 -19.66 0.22
C ASP A 100 23.52 -18.32 0.76
N LEU A 101 22.21 -18.18 1.01
CA LEU A 101 21.64 -16.93 1.52
C LEU A 101 21.66 -16.86 3.06
N PRO A 102 22.34 -15.85 3.66
CA PRO A 102 22.36 -15.65 5.11
C PRO A 102 20.96 -15.39 5.67
N GLU A 103 20.67 -15.87 6.89
CA GLU A 103 19.33 -15.81 7.49
C GLU A 103 18.74 -14.39 7.54
N GLU A 104 19.58 -13.37 7.71
CA GLU A 104 19.19 -11.96 7.72
C GLU A 104 18.67 -11.45 6.35
N ALA A 105 19.05 -12.11 5.26
CA ALA A 105 18.63 -11.77 3.90
C ALA A 105 17.44 -12.62 3.41
N ARG A 106 16.96 -13.59 4.20
CA ARG A 106 15.74 -14.38 3.91
C ARG A 106 14.44 -13.58 4.10
N SER A 107 14.55 -12.40 4.72
CA SER A 107 13.48 -11.42 4.83
C SER A 107 13.97 -10.06 4.30
N ALA A 108 13.92 -9.89 2.98
CA ALA A 108 14.17 -8.59 2.40
C ALA A 108 12.98 -7.66 2.69
N VAL A 109 13.22 -6.64 3.50
CA VAL A 109 12.28 -5.55 3.79
C VAL A 109 12.34 -4.57 2.63
N PHE A 110 11.40 -4.66 1.69
CA PHE A 110 11.33 -3.74 0.56
C PHE A 110 10.50 -2.51 0.94
N ARG A 111 11.06 -1.32 0.65
CA ARG A 111 10.43 -0.01 0.88
C ARG A 111 9.40 0.36 -0.19
N GLU A 112 9.54 -0.21 -1.37
CA GLU A 112 8.64 -0.01 -2.50
C GLU A 112 8.05 -1.37 -2.87
N ALA A 113 6.80 -1.37 -3.34
CA ALA A 113 6.20 -2.58 -3.87
C ALA A 113 7.09 -3.08 -5.02
N PRO A 114 7.59 -4.33 -4.97
CA PRO A 114 8.38 -4.86 -6.08
C PRO A 114 7.54 -4.78 -7.35
N GLU A 115 8.14 -4.35 -8.46
CA GLU A 115 7.49 -4.49 -9.76
C GLU A 115 7.15 -5.97 -9.95
N PRO A 116 5.91 -6.31 -10.37
CA PRO A 116 5.53 -7.69 -10.59
C PRO A 116 6.49 -8.29 -11.64
N GLN A 117 7.44 -9.10 -11.17
CA GLN A 117 8.29 -9.89 -12.06
C GLN A 117 7.44 -11.06 -12.54
N GLY A 118 6.86 -10.90 -13.72
CA GLY A 118 6.04 -11.95 -14.33
C GLY A 118 5.07 -11.41 -15.36
N LEU A 119 4.38 -12.35 -16.00
CA LEU A 119 3.29 -12.05 -16.91
C LEU A 119 2.20 -11.24 -16.15
N SER A 120 1.42 -10.44 -16.87
CA SER A 120 0.29 -9.69 -16.27
C SER A 120 -0.57 -10.63 -15.40
N PRO A 121 -1.24 -10.14 -14.33
CA PRO A 121 -1.91 -11.01 -13.35
C PRO A 121 -2.90 -12.01 -13.97
N SER A 122 -3.50 -11.67 -15.12
CA SER A 122 -4.35 -12.58 -15.90
C SER A 122 -3.59 -13.73 -16.57
N LEU A 123 -2.36 -13.49 -17.04
CA LEU A 123 -1.51 -14.49 -17.68
C LEU A 123 -0.86 -15.44 -16.68
N ALA A 124 -0.43 -14.93 -15.52
CA ALA A 124 0.05 -15.76 -14.42
C ALA A 124 -1.04 -16.74 -13.93
N ALA A 125 -2.31 -16.29 -13.89
CA ALA A 125 -3.45 -17.16 -13.56
C ALA A 125 -3.67 -18.26 -14.60
N ILE A 126 -3.50 -17.96 -15.90
CA ILE A 126 -3.61 -18.96 -16.98
C ILE A 126 -2.49 -20.00 -16.86
N GLU A 127 -1.26 -19.56 -16.60
CA GLU A 127 -0.11 -20.47 -16.38
C GLU A 127 -0.35 -21.38 -15.17
N GLY A 128 -0.82 -20.82 -14.05
CA GLY A 128 -1.17 -21.59 -12.86
C GLY A 128 -2.25 -22.65 -13.14
N ALA A 129 -3.32 -22.29 -13.85
CA ALA A 129 -4.37 -23.25 -14.23
C ALA A 129 -3.83 -24.36 -15.16
N LEU A 130 -2.93 -24.02 -16.08
CA LEU A 130 -2.24 -25.02 -16.91
C LEU A 130 -1.35 -25.95 -16.09
N GLU A 131 -0.63 -25.44 -15.10
CA GLU A 131 0.27 -26.24 -14.28
C GLU A 131 -0.49 -27.20 -13.35
N LEU A 132 -1.65 -26.77 -12.84
CA LEU A 132 -2.60 -27.61 -12.12
C LEU A 132 -3.40 -28.57 -13.01
N ASN A 133 -3.15 -28.55 -14.33
CA ASN A 133 -3.84 -29.34 -15.35
C ASN A 133 -5.35 -29.09 -15.42
N ASP A 134 -5.83 -27.93 -14.93
CA ASP A 134 -7.19 -27.47 -15.12
C ASP A 134 -7.34 -26.80 -16.50
N LEU A 135 -7.54 -27.65 -17.50
CA LEU A 135 -7.67 -27.22 -18.89
C LEU A 135 -8.97 -26.45 -19.16
N SER A 136 -9.97 -26.55 -18.26
CA SER A 136 -11.24 -25.84 -18.39
C SER A 136 -11.08 -24.39 -17.95
N GLU A 137 -10.51 -24.19 -16.77
CA GLU A 137 -10.22 -22.87 -16.21
C GLU A 137 -9.23 -22.09 -17.08
N ALA A 138 -8.13 -22.72 -17.51
CA ALA A 138 -7.16 -22.11 -18.42
C ALA A 138 -7.80 -21.64 -19.74
N THR A 139 -8.82 -22.36 -20.23
CA THR A 139 -9.54 -21.97 -21.44
C THR A 139 -10.45 -20.77 -21.20
N SER A 140 -11.17 -20.74 -20.06
CA SER A 140 -12.04 -19.62 -19.70
C SER A 140 -11.24 -18.33 -19.60
N LEU A 141 -10.12 -18.37 -18.85
CA LEU A 141 -9.24 -17.22 -18.65
C LEU A 141 -8.61 -16.74 -19.98
N LEU A 142 -8.28 -17.66 -20.89
CA LEU A 142 -7.82 -17.30 -22.24
C LEU A 142 -8.90 -16.63 -23.10
N PHE A 143 -10.18 -16.93 -22.90
CA PHE A 143 -11.29 -16.27 -23.63
C PHE A 143 -11.67 -14.91 -23.06
N GLU A 144 -11.34 -14.65 -21.80
CA GLU A 144 -11.54 -13.35 -21.15
C GLU A 144 -10.52 -12.29 -21.62
N LEU A 145 -9.42 -12.72 -22.24
CA LEU A 145 -8.41 -11.81 -22.80
C LEU A 145 -8.95 -11.03 -24.02
N PRO A 146 -8.62 -9.73 -24.14
CA PRO A 146 -8.94 -8.96 -25.34
C PRO A 146 -8.34 -9.58 -26.61
N PRO A 147 -9.03 -9.50 -27.76
CA PRO A 147 -8.55 -10.10 -29.01
C PRO A 147 -7.21 -9.53 -29.47
N ASP A 148 -6.91 -8.29 -29.09
CA ASP A 148 -5.66 -7.60 -29.42
C ASP A 148 -4.43 -8.19 -28.71
N GLN A 149 -4.64 -8.86 -27.55
CA GLN A 149 -3.58 -9.48 -26.75
C GLN A 149 -3.37 -10.95 -27.09
N LEU A 150 -4.29 -11.59 -27.83
CA LEU A 150 -4.21 -13.02 -28.18
C LEU A 150 -3.02 -13.37 -29.09
N GLU A 151 -2.44 -12.36 -29.74
CA GLU A 151 -1.30 -12.46 -30.64
C GLU A 151 0.04 -12.12 -29.98
N GLU A 152 0.03 -11.75 -28.68
CA GLU A 152 1.25 -11.53 -27.92
C GLU A 152 2.07 -12.84 -27.81
N PRO A 153 3.40 -12.76 -27.85
CA PRO A 153 4.26 -13.94 -27.87
C PRO A 153 4.01 -14.83 -26.64
N ASP A 154 3.84 -14.23 -25.46
CA ASP A 154 3.63 -14.97 -24.21
C ASP A 154 2.26 -15.68 -24.17
N VAL A 155 1.22 -15.05 -24.73
CA VAL A 155 -0.11 -15.67 -24.86
C VAL A 155 -0.09 -16.81 -25.87
N LEU A 156 0.67 -16.67 -26.96
CA LEU A 156 0.85 -17.74 -27.94
C LEU A 156 1.52 -18.96 -27.30
N VAL A 157 2.49 -18.78 -26.41
CA VAL A 157 3.08 -19.88 -25.63
C VAL A 157 2.02 -20.65 -24.83
N LEU A 158 1.20 -19.94 -24.07
CA LEU A 158 0.16 -20.54 -23.24
C LEU A 158 -0.90 -21.25 -24.10
N ARG A 159 -1.26 -20.68 -25.25
CA ARG A 159 -2.19 -21.29 -26.21
C ARG A 159 -1.62 -22.56 -26.85
N ILE A 160 -0.32 -22.59 -27.16
CA ILE A 160 0.36 -23.80 -27.66
C ILE A 160 0.37 -24.87 -26.58
N ALA A 161 0.68 -24.52 -25.32
CA ALA A 161 0.67 -25.44 -24.20
C ALA A 161 -0.73 -26.04 -23.97
N LEU A 162 -1.77 -25.21 -23.98
CA LEU A 162 -3.16 -25.66 -23.89
C LEU A 162 -3.54 -26.59 -25.05
N ALA A 163 -3.18 -26.24 -26.29
CA ALA A 163 -3.50 -27.05 -27.47
C ALA A 163 -2.82 -28.42 -27.44
N ARG A 164 -1.56 -28.49 -27.00
CA ARG A 164 -0.83 -29.77 -26.80
C ARG A 164 -1.48 -30.63 -25.72
N ARG A 165 -1.81 -30.04 -24.55
CA ARG A 165 -2.46 -30.79 -23.45
C ARG A 165 -3.87 -31.26 -23.78
N LYS A 166 -4.60 -30.56 -24.66
CA LYS A 166 -5.90 -30.99 -25.21
C LYS A 166 -5.81 -32.00 -26.36
N GLY A 167 -4.60 -32.38 -26.81
CA GLY A 167 -4.40 -33.32 -27.93
C GLY A 167 -4.62 -32.72 -29.33
N HIS A 168 -4.73 -31.39 -29.44
CA HIS A 168 -4.92 -30.69 -30.71
C HIS A 168 -3.56 -30.32 -31.35
N HIS A 169 -2.78 -31.34 -31.73
CA HIS A 169 -1.41 -31.17 -32.22
C HIS A 169 -1.31 -30.28 -33.47
N GLN A 170 -2.24 -30.43 -34.42
CA GLN A 170 -2.26 -29.63 -35.65
C GLN A 170 -2.44 -28.13 -35.37
N LYS A 171 -3.32 -27.79 -34.42
CA LYS A 171 -3.54 -26.39 -34.01
C LYS A 171 -2.34 -25.82 -33.24
N ALA A 172 -1.62 -26.66 -32.50
CA ALA A 172 -0.41 -26.25 -31.81
C ALA A 172 0.73 -25.94 -32.80
N ASP A 173 0.83 -26.68 -33.90
CA ASP A 173 1.80 -26.44 -34.96
C ASP A 173 1.54 -25.11 -35.69
N ASP A 174 0.28 -24.83 -36.04
CA ASP A 174 -0.10 -23.57 -36.69
C ASP A 174 0.22 -22.35 -35.81
N LEU A 175 -0.01 -22.45 -34.49
CA LEU A 175 0.29 -21.40 -33.52
C LEU A 175 1.80 -21.22 -33.31
N LEU A 176 2.58 -22.30 -33.41
CA LEU A 176 4.04 -22.24 -33.31
C LEU A 176 4.64 -21.54 -34.54
N GLU A 177 4.09 -21.75 -35.73
CA GLU A 177 4.49 -21.02 -36.93
C GLU A 177 4.21 -19.50 -36.79
N GLN A 178 3.06 -19.13 -36.22
CA GLN A 178 2.74 -17.73 -35.89
C GLN A 178 3.72 -17.13 -34.89
N LEU A 179 4.09 -17.88 -33.84
CA LEU A 179 5.10 -17.46 -32.86
C LEU A 179 6.47 -17.23 -33.52
N ARG A 180 6.87 -18.08 -34.48
CA ARG A 180 8.14 -17.95 -35.20
C ARG A 180 8.22 -16.67 -36.05
N ILE A 181 7.11 -16.28 -36.67
CA ILE A 181 7.03 -15.05 -37.48
C ILE A 181 7.13 -13.80 -36.58
N ARG A 182 6.49 -13.82 -35.41
CA ARG A 182 6.41 -12.68 -34.49
C ARG A 182 7.63 -12.54 -33.58
N SER A 183 8.23 -13.65 -33.15
CA SER A 183 9.34 -13.66 -32.18
C SER A 183 10.35 -14.77 -32.49
N PRO A 184 11.21 -14.57 -33.51
CA PRO A 184 12.12 -15.61 -34.01
C PRO A 184 13.21 -16.04 -33.02
N ARG A 185 13.42 -15.30 -31.92
CA ARG A 185 14.41 -15.61 -30.88
C ARG A 185 13.80 -16.32 -29.66
N HIS A 186 12.52 -16.69 -29.69
CA HIS A 186 11.84 -17.30 -28.55
C HIS A 186 12.38 -18.72 -28.26
N PRO A 187 12.63 -19.10 -26.99
CA PRO A 187 13.25 -20.39 -26.63
C PRO A 187 12.49 -21.62 -27.16
N LEU A 188 11.16 -21.56 -27.21
CA LEU A 188 10.33 -22.64 -27.75
C LEU A 188 10.51 -22.88 -29.26
N CYS A 189 10.92 -21.86 -30.03
CA CYS A 189 11.24 -22.03 -31.45
C CYS A 189 12.56 -22.78 -31.63
N ARG A 190 13.48 -22.69 -30.66
CA ARG A 190 14.79 -23.37 -30.66
C ARG A 190 14.67 -24.86 -30.37
N GLN A 191 13.80 -25.24 -29.43
CA GLN A 191 13.60 -26.64 -29.00
C GLN A 191 13.15 -27.54 -30.16
N ARG A 192 12.25 -27.08 -31.05
CA ARG A 192 11.84 -27.87 -32.23
C ARG A 192 12.96 -28.03 -33.26
N SER A 193 13.87 -27.05 -33.38
CA SER A 193 15.01 -27.15 -34.29
C SER A 193 16.05 -28.18 -33.83
N GLU A 194 16.07 -28.51 -32.53
CA GLU A 194 16.92 -29.56 -31.96
C GLU A 194 16.22 -30.92 -31.95
N GLU A 195 14.89 -30.97 -31.89
CA GLU A 195 14.08 -32.20 -31.87
C GLU A 195 13.77 -32.76 -33.28
N SER A 196 14.27 -32.14 -34.34
CA SER A 196 14.21 -32.70 -35.70
C SER A 196 15.61 -32.91 -36.30
N PRO A 197 16.28 -34.03 -35.96
CA PRO A 197 17.08 -34.75 -36.92
C PRO A 197 16.17 -35.76 -37.66
N ASP A 198 16.16 -35.62 -38.98
CA ASP A 198 15.81 -36.62 -39.99
C ASP A 198 14.32 -37.00 -40.22
N CYS A 199 13.93 -36.74 -41.48
CA CYS A 199 13.25 -37.61 -42.45
C CYS A 199 12.04 -38.46 -42.04
#